data_AF-A0A1M6BC28-F1
#
_entry.id   AF-A0A1M6BC28-F1
#
_cell.length_a   1.000
_cell.length_b   1.000
_cell.length_c   1.000
_cell.angle_alpha   90.00
_cell.angle_beta   90.00
_cell.angle_gamma   90.00
#
_symmetry.space_group_name_H-M   'P 1'
#
loop_
_entity.id
_entity.type
_entity.pdbx_description
1 polymer ?
#
loop_
_entity_poly.entity_id
_entity_poly.type
_entity_poly.pdbx_seq_one_letter_code
_entity_poly.pdbx_strand_id
1 'polypeptide(L)'
;MQKITLEQQFNARHLDVKYKDIWDRGIHLFTINDRNRDFYYSIFYVDLLFAEVIYNKLNGEIMTIKSFSDKSKMLFYLREDFS
;
A
#
# COMPACT_ATOMS: atom_id res chain seq x y z
N MET A 1 -23.99 -10.93 11.62
CA MET A 1 -22.63 -11.27 11.15
C MET A 1 -22.25 -10.25 10.08
N GLN A 2 -21.35 -9.30 10.37
CA GLN A 2 -20.89 -8.33 9.35
C GLN A 2 -19.99 -9.06 8.36
N LYS A 3 -20.23 -8.90 7.05
CA LYS A 3 -19.33 -9.42 6.01
C LYS A 3 -18.06 -8.57 6.01
N ILE A 4 -16.93 -9.19 6.34
CA ILE A 4 -15.60 -8.54 6.28
C ILE A 4 -15.25 -8.32 4.81
N THR A 5 -14.87 -7.09 4.44
CA THR A 5 -14.49 -6.77 3.06
C THR A 5 -13.11 -7.34 2.71
N LEU A 6 -12.82 -7.52 1.41
CA LEU A 6 -11.48 -7.95 0.95
C LEU A 6 -10.37 -7.01 1.45
N GLU A 7 -10.63 -5.71 1.44
CA GLU A 7 -9.73 -4.69 1.98
C GLU A 7 -9.45 -4.89 3.47
N GLN A 8 -10.49 -5.13 4.28
CA GLN A 8 -10.34 -5.39 5.71
C GLN A 8 -9.59 -6.70 5.97
N GLN A 9 -9.88 -7.76 5.20
CA GLN A 9 -9.15 -9.02 5.29
C GLN A 9 -7.68 -8.83 4.92
N PHE A 10 -7.39 -8.10 3.85
CA PHE A 10 -6.02 -7.81 3.43
C PHE A 10 -5.26 -7.04 4.52
N ASN A 11 -5.86 -5.96 5.03
CA ASN A 11 -5.22 -5.06 5.99
C ASN A 11 -5.00 -5.70 7.38
N ALA A 12 -5.83 -6.69 7.76
CA ALA A 12 -5.68 -7.45 8.99
C ALA A 12 -4.52 -8.47 8.95
N ARG A 13 -3.93 -8.76 7.78
CA ARG A 13 -2.83 -9.72 7.65
C ARG A 13 -1.50 -9.14 8.10
N HIS A 14 -0.59 -10.03 8.50
CA HIS A 14 0.79 -9.70 8.84
C HIS A 14 1.54 -9.11 7.63
N LEU A 15 2.54 -8.28 7.93
CA LEU A 15 3.28 -7.51 6.93
C LEU A 15 4.01 -8.39 5.90
N ASP A 16 4.61 -9.49 6.37
CA ASP A 16 5.30 -10.50 5.57
C ASP A 16 4.37 -11.17 4.56
N VAL A 17 3.16 -11.53 4.98
CA VAL A 17 2.14 -12.14 4.10
C VAL A 17 1.68 -11.14 3.04
N LYS A 18 1.42 -9.89 3.45
CA LYS A 18 1.04 -8.81 2.52
C LYS A 18 2.14 -8.55 1.50
N TYR A 19 3.40 -8.53 1.93
CA TYR A 19 4.54 -8.33 1.06
C TYR A 19 4.70 -9.48 0.06
N LYS A 20 4.61 -10.72 0.52
CA LYS A 20 4.66 -11.90 -0.34
C LYS A 20 3.58 -11.87 -1.43
N ASP A 21 2.35 -11.50 -1.07
CA ASP A 21 1.26 -11.37 -2.03
C ASP A 21 1.54 -10.33 -3.11
N ILE A 22 2.07 -9.16 -2.71
CA ILE A 22 2.42 -8.09 -3.64
C ILE A 22 3.58 -8.53 -4.55
N TRP A 23 4.57 -9.23 -4.00
CA TRP A 23 5.71 -9.73 -4.78
C TRP A 23 5.30 -10.79 -5.80
N ASP A 24 4.46 -11.74 -5.38
CA ASP A 24 4.09 -12.89 -6.22
C ASP A 24 3.03 -12.52 -7.28
N ARG A 25 2.14 -11.56 -6.98
CA ARG A 25 0.93 -11.29 -7.79
C ARG A 25 0.65 -9.82 -8.09
N GLY A 26 1.38 -8.90 -7.46
CA GLY A 26 1.14 -7.47 -7.59
C GLY A 26 1.64 -6.90 -8.91
N ILE A 27 0.84 -6.02 -9.51
CA ILE A 27 1.24 -5.20 -10.65
C ILE A 27 1.68 -3.84 -10.11
N HIS A 28 2.95 -3.48 -10.25
CA HIS A 28 3.41 -2.13 -9.91
C HIS A 28 2.75 -1.11 -10.83
N LEU A 29 2.16 -0.07 -10.24
CA LEU A 29 1.51 1.00 -10.99
C LEU A 29 2.41 2.23 -11.09
N PHE A 30 2.86 2.74 -9.94
CA PHE A 30 3.75 3.90 -9.87
C PHE A 30 4.38 4.04 -8.48
N THR A 31 5.43 4.86 -8.41
CA THR A 31 6.14 5.19 -7.17
C THR A 31 6.16 6.70 -7.00
N ILE A 32 5.85 7.18 -5.80
CA ILE A 32 5.94 8.59 -5.41
C ILE A 32 7.16 8.75 -4.51
N ASN A 33 8.15 9.49 -4.99
CA ASN A 33 9.40 9.76 -4.28
C ASN A 33 9.56 11.27 -4.04
N ASP A 34 9.09 11.74 -2.90
CA ASP A 34 9.28 13.13 -2.45
C ASP A 34 10.67 13.29 -1.83
N ARG A 35 11.54 14.12 -2.44
CA ARG A 35 12.92 14.33 -1.98
C ARG A 35 13.05 14.88 -0.56
N ASN A 36 12.00 15.50 -0.02
CA ASN A 36 12.01 16.10 1.31
C ASN A 36 11.62 15.12 2.43
N ARG A 37 11.31 13.86 2.09
CA ARG A 37 10.91 12.83 3.05
C ARG A 37 11.88 11.65 3.06
N ASP A 38 12.00 11.02 4.23
CA ASP A 38 12.83 9.83 4.44
C ASP A 38 12.15 8.52 3.99
N PHE A 39 10.97 8.61 3.40
CA PHE A 39 10.21 7.46 2.88
C PHE A 39 9.64 7.74 1.50
N TYR A 40 9.35 6.67 0.76
CA TYR A 40 8.68 6.73 -0.53
C TYR A 40 7.53 5.72 -0.57
N TYR A 41 6.56 6.00 -1.43
CA TYR A 41 5.37 5.17 -1.62
C TYR A 41 5.49 4.42 -2.94
N SER A 42 5.20 3.13 -2.96
CA SER A 42 4.95 2.40 -4.20
C SER A 42 3.55 1.82 -4.19
N ILE A 43 2.82 2.06 -5.27
CA ILE A 43 1.44 1.64 -5.42
C ILE A 43 1.39 0.43 -6.35
N PHE A 44 0.75 -0.62 -5.88
CA PHE A 44 0.53 -1.87 -6.60
C PHE A 44 -0.95 -2.15 -6.76
N TYR A 45 -1.30 -2.95 -7.75
CA TYR A 45 -2.61 -3.55 -7.88
C TYR A 45 -2.51 -5.06 -7.64
N VAL A 46 -3.23 -5.58 -6.64
CA VAL A 46 -3.20 -6.99 -6.24
C VAL A 46 -4.60 -7.44 -5.85
N ASP A 47 -5.10 -8.54 -6.42
CA ASP A 47 -6.41 -9.12 -6.11
C ASP A 47 -7.57 -8.10 -6.04
N LEU A 48 -7.66 -7.20 -7.04
CA LEU A 48 -8.64 -6.13 -7.12
C LEU A 48 -8.50 -5.00 -6.07
N LEU A 49 -7.39 -4.96 -5.34
CA LEU A 49 -7.07 -3.92 -4.37
C LEU A 49 -5.88 -3.08 -4.84
N PHE A 50 -5.93 -1.79 -4.54
CA PHE A 50 -4.75 -0.92 -4.59
C PHE A 50 -3.97 -1.09 -3.30
N ALA A 51 -2.74 -1.60 -3.37
CA ALA A 51 -1.85 -1.73 -2.23
C ALA A 51 -0.79 -0.62 -2.25
N GLU A 52 -0.80 0.21 -1.22
CA GLU A 52 0.26 1.16 -0.91
C GLU A 52 1.31 0.49 -0.04
N VAL A 53 2.55 0.54 -0.49
CA VAL A 53 3.72 0.10 0.27
C VAL A 53 4.58 1.31 0.57
N ILE A 54 4.84 1.55 1.85
CA ILE A 54 5.71 2.63 2.30
C ILE A 54 7.07 2.04 2.64
N TYR A 55 8.10 2.55 1.97
CA TYR A 55 9.47 2.14 2.17
C TYR A 55 10.27 3.26 2.81
N ASN A 56 11.13 2.89 3.76
CA ASN A 56 12.16 3.77 4.28
C ASN A 56 13.28 3.92 3.23
N LYS A 57 13.69 5.14 2.90
CA LYS A 57 14.74 5.43 1.91
C LYS A 57 16.14 5.12 2.39
N LEU A 58 16.38 5.21 3.70
CA LEU A 58 17.69 5.07 4.29
C LEU A 58 18.17 3.62 4.24
N ASN A 59 17.25 2.67 4.45
CA ASN A 59 17.58 1.24 4.53
C ASN A 59 16.77 0.36 3.56
N GLY A 60 15.76 0.90 2.86
CA GLY A 60 14.92 0.13 1.93
C GLY A 60 13.86 -0.73 2.61
N GLU A 61 13.71 -0.67 3.94
CA GLU A 61 12.75 -1.50 4.67
C GLU A 61 11.31 -1.06 4.43
N ILE A 62 10.40 -2.04 4.42
CA ILE A 62 8.97 -1.79 4.36
C ILE A 62 8.48 -1.36 5.73
N MET A 63 8.00 -0.13 5.83
CA MET A 63 7.43 0.43 7.05
C MET A 63 5.99 -0.05 7.24
N THR A 64 5.20 -0.04 6.17
CA THR A 64 3.81 -0.49 6.21
C THR A 64 3.28 -0.85 4.82
N ILE A 65 2.22 -1.65 4.81
CA ILE A 65 1.44 -1.98 3.63
C ILE A 65 -0.05 -1.80 3.97
N LYS A 66 -0.74 -0.99 3.19
CA LYS A 66 -2.17 -0.73 3.32
C LYS A 66 -2.86 -0.92 1.97
N SER A 67 -4.06 -1.49 1.99
CA SER A 67 -4.87 -1.73 0.80
C SER A 67 -6.13 -0.89 0.78
N PHE A 68 -6.60 -0.60 -0.42
CA PHE A 68 -7.79 0.19 -0.71
C PHE A 68 -8.59 -0.48 -1.82
N SER A 69 -9.89 -0.62 -1.61
CA SER A 69 -10.84 -1.13 -2.61
C SER A 69 -11.17 -0.10 -3.70
N ASP A 70 -10.90 1.19 -3.46
CA ASP A 70 -11.26 2.30 -4.34
C ASP A 70 -10.07 3.25 -4.54
N LYS A 71 -9.78 3.58 -5.80
CA LYS A 71 -8.72 4.52 -6.19
C LYS A 71 -8.90 5.89 -5.54
N SER A 72 -10.13 6.37 -5.43
CA SER A 72 -10.47 7.67 -4.83
C SER A 72 -10.13 7.71 -3.34
N LYS A 73 -10.36 6.60 -2.62
CA LYS A 73 -9.96 6.48 -1.20
C LYS A 73 -8.44 6.52 -1.05
N MET A 74 -7.73 5.78 -1.91
CA MET A 74 -6.25 5.81 -1.93
C MET A 74 -5.74 7.22 -2.23
N LEU A 75 -6.29 7.89 -3.26
CA LEU A 75 -5.89 9.25 -3.63
C LEU A 75 -6.21 10.28 -2.55
N PHE A 76 -7.33 10.12 -1.84
CA PHE A 76 -7.66 10.97 -0.68
C PHE A 76 -6.60 10.80 0.41
N TYR A 77 -6.23 9.56 0.74
CA TYR A 77 -5.22 9.27 1.75
C TYR A 77 -3.85 9.86 1.38
N LEU A 78 -3.44 9.69 0.12
CA LEU A 78 -2.20 10.28 -0.39
C LEU A 78 -2.24 11.81 -0.32
N ARG A 79 -3.36 12.45 -0.69
CA ARG A 79 -3.47 13.92 -0.64
C ARG A 79 -3.32 14.48 0.77
N GLU A 80 -3.95 13.85 1.75
CA GLU A 80 -3.83 14.25 3.16
C GLU A 80 -2.37 14.12 3.64
N ASP A 81 -1.68 13.06 3.20
CA ASP A 81 -0.26 12.88 3.53
C ASP A 81 0.65 13.93 2.89
N PHE A 82 0.31 14.52 1.74
CA PHE A 82 1.12 15.52 1.01
C PHE A 82 0.69 16.98 1.23
N SER A 83 -0.33 17.25 2.03
CA SER A 83 -0.79 18.60 2.39
C SER A 83 -0.08 19.14 3.63
#